data_AF-A0A8X6JJB0-F1
#
_entry.id   AF-A0A8X6JJB0-F1
#
_cell.length_a   1.000
_cell.length_b   1.000
_cell.length_c   1.000
_cell.angle_alpha   90.00
_cell.angle_beta   90.00
_cell.angle_gamma   90.00
#
_symmetry.space_group_name_H-M   'P 1'
#
loop_
_entity.id
_entity.type
_entity.pdbx_description
1 polymer ?
#
loop_
_entity_poly.entity_id
_entity_poly.type
_entity_poly.pdbx_seq_one_letter_code
_entity_poly.pdbx_strand_id
1 'polypeptide(L)'
;MQLPEASLSLRQMCFSKTALIVFNDPEVRDFVNTHDIHNCIWTSYEIESFLGKEPVTLLNNAQVQELLSNRVISNLSQEYKHRFTDDGKGHSLPNKQWEILLNQKLSSLSLPHMFKKEVTALVRLVLIESYKWFQDHRLIIKPDTSLQNHFRWTQDNKIDRQKTAKAIIHDDSIDIVDRFILASQYCFQEDVLSIWGILDDAQQDIFQGGDIWVNCARYLEELANCCRLQGNGISFLAILNDSQSRYFLRRSLELARMWANWARNGVELDWEKIAQYNHLGLQTYFPKLEQEKRLLHLLRYHHGIWINYHELQFCLSILNRNEQSEILKKLPFQVIAVFLDWPVQEKLLDVVELLWPYLSEQNFCDLFDVMLFQKHLFNWIGNDYITLVKKLYKRCPFEHWKFIGKDSTYSTLKFALQYDTSHFFPRELTEQSNDDNFLAFHSGTTAFVISKYKGDFFRFMLPLRKTFSLYFRTNMRCFCQV
;
A
#
# COMPACT_ATOMS: atom_id res chain seq x y z
N MET A 1 7.21 24.08 14.81
CA MET A 1 6.37 23.14 15.55
C MET A 1 7.22 21.90 15.79
N GLN A 2 7.65 21.67 17.01
CA GLN A 2 8.04 20.32 17.41
C GLN A 2 6.73 19.61 17.76
N LEU A 3 6.50 18.44 17.16
CA LEU A 3 5.43 17.55 17.61
C LEU A 3 5.71 17.14 19.06
N PRO A 4 4.69 16.94 19.92
CA PRO A 4 4.94 16.67 21.33
C PRO A 4 5.64 15.32 21.51
N GLU A 5 6.88 15.35 21.98
CA GLU A 5 7.51 14.20 22.64
C GLU A 5 7.05 14.19 24.10
N ALA A 6 6.01 13.40 24.40
CA ALA A 6 5.81 12.73 25.69
C ALA A 6 4.40 12.15 25.79
N SER A 7 4.29 10.82 25.66
CA SER A 7 3.53 9.92 26.56
C SER A 7 3.40 8.53 25.93
N LEU A 8 4.53 7.87 25.69
CA LEU A 8 4.57 6.43 25.42
C LEU A 8 4.57 5.72 26.79
N SER A 9 3.40 5.36 27.33
CA SER A 9 3.36 4.52 28.53
C SER A 9 2.31 3.41 28.41
N LEU A 10 2.73 2.22 28.85
CA LEU A 10 1.97 0.98 29.08
C LEU A 10 1.50 0.17 27.86
N ARG A 11 1.03 0.74 26.74
CA ARG A 11 0.56 -0.08 25.59
C ARG A 11 1.68 -0.70 24.74
N GLN A 12 2.79 0.01 24.54
CA GLN A 12 3.96 -0.52 23.80
C GLN A 12 4.68 -1.65 24.54
N MET A 13 4.62 -1.69 25.87
CA MET A 13 5.20 -2.77 26.65
C MET A 13 4.49 -4.11 26.40
N CYS A 14 3.18 -4.12 26.14
CA CYS A 14 2.45 -5.36 25.86
C CYS A 14 2.74 -5.93 24.47
N PHE A 15 3.00 -5.08 23.46
CA PHE A 15 3.29 -5.54 22.10
C PHE A 15 4.74 -6.01 21.90
N SER A 16 5.71 -5.45 22.63
CA SER A 16 7.09 -5.98 22.63
C SER A 16 7.20 -7.38 23.27
N LYS A 17 6.26 -7.74 24.17
CA LYS A 17 6.28 -9.03 24.89
C LYS A 17 5.93 -10.24 24.02
N THR A 18 5.18 -10.08 22.94
CA THR A 18 4.93 -11.17 21.97
C THR A 18 6.15 -11.43 21.09
N ALA A 19 6.99 -10.41 20.87
CA ALA A 19 8.28 -10.57 20.17
C ALA A 19 9.38 -11.17 21.09
N LEU A 20 9.23 -11.08 22.42
CA LEU A 20 10.27 -11.49 23.37
C LEU A 20 10.34 -13.00 23.66
N ILE A 21 9.38 -13.81 23.19
CA ILE A 21 9.43 -15.28 23.34
C ILE A 21 10.43 -15.92 22.34
N VAL A 22 10.97 -15.14 21.40
CA VAL A 22 11.71 -15.65 20.23
C VAL A 22 13.21 -15.92 20.46
N PHE A 23 13.84 -15.54 21.58
CA PHE A 23 15.32 -15.55 21.67
C PHE A 23 15.96 -16.26 22.86
N ASN A 24 15.37 -17.33 23.39
CA ASN A 24 16.03 -18.13 24.43
C ASN A 24 16.20 -19.62 24.06
N ASP A 25 16.61 -19.86 22.82
CA ASP A 25 17.01 -21.19 22.33
C ASP A 25 18.55 -21.31 22.31
N PRO A 26 19.16 -22.21 23.11
CA PRO A 26 20.60 -22.46 23.10
C PRO A 26 21.14 -23.06 21.78
N GLU A 27 20.31 -23.69 20.94
CA GLU A 27 20.76 -24.37 19.71
C GLU A 27 20.91 -23.44 18.50
N VAL A 28 20.46 -22.19 18.59
CA VAL A 28 20.54 -21.18 17.49
C VAL A 28 21.80 -20.31 17.60
N ARG A 29 22.60 -20.48 18.65
CA ARG A 29 23.76 -19.62 18.94
C ARG A 29 24.94 -19.84 17.97
N ASP A 30 24.94 -20.92 17.20
CA ASP A 30 26.06 -21.28 16.30
C ASP A 30 25.91 -20.80 14.85
N PHE A 31 24.86 -20.05 14.49
CA PHE A 31 24.62 -19.66 13.08
C PHE A 31 24.60 -18.15 12.78
N VAL A 32 24.99 -17.29 13.71
CA VAL A 32 24.97 -15.83 13.48
C VAL A 32 26.35 -15.22 13.74
N ASN A 33 27.02 -14.87 12.65
CA ASN A 33 28.11 -13.89 12.69
C ASN A 33 27.54 -12.56 13.17
N THR A 34 28.08 -12.13 14.30
CA THR A 34 27.68 -11.00 15.14
C THR A 34 28.01 -9.64 14.53
N HIS A 35 27.00 -8.78 14.40
CA HIS A 35 26.97 -7.41 14.91
C HIS A 35 25.51 -6.89 14.89
N ASP A 36 25.11 -6.16 15.93
CA ASP A 36 23.82 -5.43 16.11
C ASP A 36 22.73 -6.01 17.03
N ILE A 37 23.02 -7.02 17.86
CA ILE A 37 22.12 -7.40 18.97
C ILE A 37 22.76 -7.04 20.31
N HIS A 38 22.89 -5.74 20.62
CA HIS A 38 23.39 -5.33 21.93
C HIS A 38 22.69 -4.14 22.59
N ASN A 39 21.53 -3.70 22.09
CA ASN A 39 20.74 -2.66 22.74
C ASN A 39 19.27 -3.10 22.84
N CYS A 40 18.91 -3.72 23.98
CA CYS A 40 17.60 -3.70 24.65
C CYS A 40 17.34 -4.98 25.47
N ILE A 41 18.09 -5.23 26.56
CA ILE A 41 17.67 -6.20 27.59
C ILE A 41 18.06 -5.69 28.97
N TRP A 42 17.05 -5.43 29.81
CA TRP A 42 16.89 -5.57 31.27
C TRP A 42 15.43 -5.10 31.51
N THR A 43 14.48 -5.87 32.05
CA THR A 43 14.41 -6.47 33.40
C THR A 43 13.36 -7.61 33.43
N SER A 44 13.70 -8.75 34.04
CA SER A 44 12.84 -9.94 34.18
C SER A 44 12.26 -10.15 35.58
N TYR A 45 12.45 -9.22 36.52
CA TYR A 45 12.13 -9.45 37.95
C TYR A 45 10.74 -8.98 38.42
N GLU A 46 9.90 -8.37 37.57
CA GLU A 46 8.59 -7.81 37.98
C GLU A 46 7.37 -8.61 37.49
N ILE A 47 7.55 -9.67 36.71
CA ILE A 47 6.44 -10.41 36.09
C ILE A 47 5.79 -11.41 37.07
N GLU A 48 6.55 -11.96 38.02
CA GLU A 48 6.03 -12.95 38.98
C GLU A 48 5.09 -12.35 40.03
N SER A 49 5.11 -11.04 40.25
CA SER A 49 4.20 -10.39 41.21
C SER A 49 2.86 -9.97 40.62
N PHE A 50 2.71 -9.94 39.28
CA PHE A 50 1.50 -9.41 38.62
C PHE A 50 0.51 -10.48 38.14
N LEU A 51 0.97 -11.71 37.92
CA LEU A 51 0.14 -12.81 37.42
C LEU A 51 -0.04 -13.86 38.52
N GLY A 52 -1.11 -13.71 39.30
CA GLY A 52 -1.48 -14.66 40.34
C GLY A 52 -1.63 -16.09 39.80
N LYS A 53 -0.77 -16.99 40.29
CA LYS A 53 -0.91 -18.44 40.54
C LYS A 53 -1.72 -19.38 39.63
N GLU A 54 -2.17 -18.99 38.45
CA GLU A 54 -2.52 -19.95 37.40
C GLU A 54 -1.58 -19.81 36.21
N PRO A 55 -0.87 -20.88 35.81
CA PRO A 55 0.00 -20.85 34.66
C PRO A 55 -0.88 -20.78 33.41
N VAL A 56 -1.08 -19.57 32.88
CA VAL A 56 -1.47 -19.42 31.48
C VAL A 56 -0.34 -20.05 30.67
N THR A 57 -0.58 -21.24 30.13
CA THR A 57 0.34 -21.90 29.20
C THR A 57 0.54 -20.96 28.01
N LEU A 58 1.65 -20.23 28.04
CA LEU A 58 2.19 -19.53 26.88
C LEU A 58 2.32 -20.55 25.75
N LEU A 59 2.02 -20.11 24.53
CA LEU A 59 2.28 -20.92 23.34
C LEU A 59 3.69 -21.46 23.40
N ASN A 60 3.85 -22.78 23.22
CA ASN A 60 5.19 -23.34 23.22
C ASN A 60 5.92 -22.87 21.95
N ASN A 61 7.25 -22.87 22.01
CA ASN A 61 8.08 -22.36 20.90
C ASN A 61 7.77 -23.07 19.58
N ALA A 62 7.36 -24.33 19.59
CA ALA A 62 6.96 -25.05 18.38
C ALA A 62 5.67 -24.48 17.75
N GLN A 63 4.68 -24.09 18.54
CA GLN A 63 3.43 -23.48 18.06
C GLN A 63 3.64 -22.07 17.52
N VAL A 64 4.49 -21.27 18.19
CA VAL A 64 4.88 -19.94 17.72
C VAL A 64 5.71 -20.06 16.44
N GLN A 65 6.66 -20.99 16.39
CA GLN A 65 7.43 -21.27 15.18
C GLN A 65 6.55 -21.87 14.08
N GLU A 66 5.51 -22.64 14.34
CA GLU A 66 4.59 -23.12 13.30
C GLU A 66 3.73 -21.97 12.74
N LEU A 67 3.22 -21.09 13.61
CA LEU A 67 2.46 -19.89 13.26
C LEU A 67 3.29 -18.87 12.47
N LEU A 68 4.51 -18.62 12.93
CA LEU A 68 5.47 -17.69 12.31
C LEU A 68 6.28 -18.34 11.20
N SER A 69 6.34 -19.68 11.15
CA SER A 69 7.04 -20.38 10.09
C SER A 69 6.40 -19.93 8.80
N ASN A 70 7.27 -19.58 7.86
CA ASN A 70 6.88 -19.12 6.55
C ASN A 70 5.82 -20.03 5.91
N ARG A 71 5.64 -21.30 6.27
CA ARG A 71 4.60 -22.18 5.70
C ARG A 71 3.16 -21.70 5.86
N VAL A 72 2.68 -21.26 7.03
CA VAL A 72 1.24 -20.90 7.17
C VAL A 72 0.96 -19.60 6.43
N ILE A 73 1.78 -18.57 6.65
CA ILE A 73 1.70 -17.30 5.93
C ILE A 73 1.99 -17.50 4.43
N SER A 74 2.89 -18.43 4.06
CA SER A 74 3.20 -18.77 2.67
C SER A 74 2.03 -19.40 1.98
N ASN A 75 1.45 -20.42 2.59
CA ASN A 75 0.33 -21.15 2.02
C ASN A 75 -0.87 -20.21 1.89
N LEU A 76 -1.12 -19.38 2.91
CA LEU A 76 -2.16 -18.37 2.84
C LEU A 76 -1.86 -17.31 1.77
N SER A 77 -0.62 -16.83 1.64
CA SER A 77 -0.21 -15.86 0.63
C SER A 77 -0.28 -16.44 -0.80
N GLN A 78 0.14 -17.69 -1.00
CA GLN A 78 0.07 -18.40 -2.27
C GLN A 78 -1.38 -18.76 -2.66
N GLU A 79 -2.19 -19.27 -1.73
CA GLU A 79 -3.62 -19.53 -1.97
C GLU A 79 -4.40 -18.23 -2.21
N TYR A 80 -4.08 -17.16 -1.47
CA TYR A 80 -4.63 -15.82 -1.70
C TYR A 80 -4.28 -15.31 -3.10
N LYS A 81 -3.04 -15.51 -3.55
CA LYS A 81 -2.54 -15.13 -4.87
C LYS A 81 -3.19 -15.92 -6.01
N HIS A 82 -3.33 -17.24 -5.90
CA HIS A 82 -3.99 -18.08 -6.92
C HIS A 82 -5.45 -17.68 -7.14
N ARG A 83 -6.17 -17.34 -6.06
CA ARG A 83 -7.59 -16.97 -6.18
C ARG A 83 -7.80 -15.55 -6.74
N PHE A 84 -6.80 -14.67 -6.58
CA PHE A 84 -6.82 -13.31 -7.13
C PHE A 84 -6.65 -13.25 -8.66
N THR A 85 -6.06 -14.28 -9.26
CA THR A 85 -5.83 -14.36 -10.71
C THR A 85 -6.97 -15.02 -11.48
N ASP A 86 -8.05 -15.46 -10.83
CA ASP A 86 -9.07 -16.31 -11.48
C ASP A 86 -10.35 -15.57 -11.89
N ASP A 87 -10.73 -14.45 -11.26
CA ASP A 87 -12.04 -13.86 -11.51
C ASP A 87 -12.08 -12.79 -12.62
N GLY A 88 -10.94 -12.22 -13.04
CA GLY A 88 -10.78 -11.33 -14.21
C GLY A 88 -11.65 -10.05 -14.21
N LYS A 89 -12.52 -9.92 -13.23
CA LYS A 89 -13.36 -8.78 -12.93
C LYS A 89 -12.74 -8.25 -11.64
N GLY A 90 -12.25 -7.01 -11.63
CA GLY A 90 -11.67 -6.36 -10.46
C GLY A 90 -12.66 -6.14 -9.29
N HIS A 91 -13.53 -7.10 -9.02
CA HIS A 91 -14.27 -7.21 -7.79
C HIS A 91 -13.24 -7.48 -6.69
N SER A 92 -13.31 -6.70 -5.61
CA SER A 92 -12.75 -7.12 -4.34
C SER A 92 -13.21 -8.56 -4.09
N LEU A 93 -12.30 -9.55 -4.11
CA LEU A 93 -12.63 -10.87 -3.61
C LEU A 93 -13.31 -10.68 -2.24
N PRO A 94 -14.45 -11.33 -1.98
CA PRO A 94 -15.16 -11.10 -0.74
C PRO A 94 -14.22 -11.51 0.38
N ASN A 95 -13.94 -10.58 1.30
CA ASN A 95 -13.17 -10.76 2.54
C ASN A 95 -13.40 -12.11 3.27
N LYS A 96 -14.49 -12.82 2.97
CA LYS A 96 -14.86 -14.12 3.55
C LYS A 96 -13.91 -15.27 3.18
N GLN A 97 -13.32 -15.35 1.99
CA GLN A 97 -12.58 -16.58 1.60
C GLN A 97 -11.25 -16.74 2.35
N TRP A 98 -10.46 -15.67 2.47
CA TRP A 98 -9.21 -15.72 3.24
C TRP A 98 -9.50 -15.87 4.74
N GLU A 99 -10.57 -15.24 5.26
CA GLU A 99 -11.03 -15.45 6.64
C GLU A 99 -11.37 -16.91 6.89
N ILE A 100 -12.05 -17.59 5.95
CA ILE A 100 -12.36 -19.02 6.05
C ILE A 100 -11.08 -19.85 6.08
N LEU A 101 -10.14 -19.63 5.15
CA LEU A 101 -8.89 -20.38 5.08
C LEU A 101 -8.03 -20.16 6.33
N LEU A 102 -7.90 -18.91 6.77
CA LEU A 102 -7.20 -18.56 7.99
C LEU A 102 -7.88 -19.21 9.21
N ASN A 103 -9.20 -19.12 9.33
CA ASN A 103 -9.92 -19.75 10.43
C ASN A 103 -9.81 -21.27 10.39
N GLN A 104 -9.75 -21.91 9.23
CA GLN A 104 -9.49 -23.35 9.11
C GLN A 104 -8.09 -23.70 9.62
N LYS A 105 -7.06 -22.96 9.20
CA LYS A 105 -5.67 -23.15 9.67
C LYS A 105 -5.52 -22.85 11.16
N LEU A 106 -6.12 -21.77 11.66
CA LEU A 106 -6.10 -21.45 13.08
C LEU A 106 -6.94 -22.42 13.91
N SER A 107 -7.97 -23.03 13.33
CA SER A 107 -8.75 -24.07 14.02
C SER A 107 -8.00 -25.38 14.15
N SER A 108 -7.12 -25.72 13.19
CA SER A 108 -6.19 -26.83 13.36
C SER A 108 -5.15 -26.60 14.46
N LEU A 109 -4.90 -25.34 14.83
CA LEU A 109 -4.04 -25.01 15.95
C LEU A 109 -4.88 -25.05 17.24
N SER A 110 -4.43 -25.80 18.25
CA SER A 110 -5.08 -25.91 19.56
C SER A 110 -4.89 -24.64 20.42
N LEU A 111 -5.13 -23.45 19.83
CA LEU A 111 -5.01 -22.16 20.48
C LEU A 111 -6.26 -21.84 21.31
N PRO A 112 -6.13 -21.25 22.51
CA PRO A 112 -7.28 -20.71 23.23
C PRO A 112 -7.99 -19.62 22.39
N HIS A 113 -9.30 -19.48 22.58
CA HIS A 113 -10.14 -18.59 21.76
C HIS A 113 -9.64 -17.12 21.74
N MET A 114 -9.19 -16.61 22.88
CA MET A 114 -8.60 -15.26 23.00
C MET A 114 -7.38 -15.09 22.08
N PHE A 115 -6.47 -16.07 22.04
CA PHE A 115 -5.30 -16.04 21.17
C PHE A 115 -5.67 -16.19 19.69
N LYS A 116 -6.67 -17.02 19.35
CA LYS A 116 -7.14 -17.10 17.96
C LYS A 116 -7.54 -15.73 17.44
N LYS A 117 -8.27 -14.94 18.23
CA LYS A 117 -8.68 -13.58 17.87
C LYS A 117 -7.48 -12.66 17.62
N GLU A 118 -6.50 -12.66 18.51
CA GLU A 118 -5.30 -11.82 18.38
C GLU A 118 -4.40 -12.24 17.21
N VAL A 119 -4.19 -13.55 17.03
CA VAL A 119 -3.43 -14.08 15.89
C VAL A 119 -4.13 -13.77 14.56
N THR A 120 -5.44 -13.96 14.47
CA THR A 120 -6.23 -13.57 13.28
C THR A 120 -6.03 -12.09 12.95
N ALA A 121 -6.02 -11.23 13.96
CA ALA A 121 -5.80 -9.81 13.79
C ALA A 121 -4.42 -9.50 13.19
N LEU A 122 -3.37 -10.09 13.75
CA LEU A 122 -2.01 -9.88 13.28
C LEU A 122 -1.78 -10.43 11.87
N VAL A 123 -2.23 -11.66 11.60
CA VAL A 123 -2.10 -12.27 10.26
C VAL A 123 -2.79 -11.42 9.20
N ARG A 124 -3.96 -10.89 9.52
CA ARG A 124 -4.67 -9.99 8.61
C ARG A 124 -3.86 -8.72 8.31
N LEU A 125 -3.26 -8.08 9.32
CA LEU A 125 -2.43 -6.88 9.12
C LEU A 125 -1.24 -7.19 8.19
N VAL A 126 -0.57 -8.33 8.41
CA VAL A 126 0.51 -8.82 7.55
C VAL A 126 0.03 -9.03 6.12
N LEU A 127 -1.12 -9.67 5.91
CA LEU A 127 -1.69 -9.90 4.59
C LEU A 127 -2.07 -8.60 3.88
N ILE A 128 -2.67 -7.64 4.58
CA ILE A 128 -3.03 -6.33 4.02
C ILE A 128 -1.78 -5.57 3.60
N GLU A 129 -0.76 -5.50 4.46
CA GLU A 129 0.48 -4.79 4.16
C GLU A 129 1.23 -5.47 3.00
N SER A 130 1.31 -6.80 2.99
CA SER A 130 1.87 -7.57 1.89
C SER A 130 1.13 -7.29 0.60
N TYR A 131 -0.21 -7.29 0.64
CA TYR A 131 -1.05 -7.00 -0.51
C TYR A 131 -0.84 -5.58 -1.04
N LYS A 132 -0.80 -4.57 -0.17
CA LYS A 132 -0.47 -3.19 -0.56
C LYS A 132 0.87 -3.14 -1.29
N TRP A 133 1.89 -3.76 -0.70
CA TRP A 133 3.21 -3.84 -1.33
C TRP A 133 3.13 -4.53 -2.70
N PHE A 134 2.44 -5.67 -2.81
CA PHE A 134 2.26 -6.36 -4.09
C PHE A 134 1.55 -5.49 -5.12
N GLN A 135 0.48 -4.78 -4.75
CA GLN A 135 -0.25 -3.92 -5.69
C GLN A 135 0.63 -2.84 -6.29
N ASP A 136 1.49 -2.24 -5.48
CA ASP A 136 2.39 -1.18 -5.91
C ASP A 136 3.51 -1.69 -6.84
N HIS A 137 3.83 -2.99 -6.80
CA HIS A 137 4.90 -3.62 -7.61
C HIS A 137 4.40 -4.69 -8.58
N ARG A 138 3.08 -4.87 -8.74
CA ARG A 138 2.47 -5.98 -9.50
C ARG A 138 2.85 -6.03 -10.98
N LEU A 139 3.37 -4.92 -11.50
CA LEU A 139 3.76 -4.75 -12.90
C LEU A 139 5.25 -4.99 -13.14
N ILE A 140 6.01 -5.25 -12.07
CA ILE A 140 7.46 -5.44 -12.09
C ILE A 140 7.77 -6.83 -11.59
N ILE A 141 7.14 -7.24 -10.50
CA ILE A 141 7.35 -8.56 -9.94
C ILE A 141 6.23 -9.45 -10.41
N LYS A 142 6.62 -10.50 -11.14
CA LYS A 142 5.71 -11.52 -11.63
C LYS A 142 4.93 -12.10 -10.45
N PRO A 143 3.60 -12.29 -10.58
CA PRO A 143 2.78 -12.73 -9.46
C PRO A 143 3.35 -13.96 -8.79
N ASP A 144 3.79 -14.97 -9.56
CA ASP A 144 4.35 -16.26 -9.14
C ASP A 144 5.62 -16.20 -8.28
N THR A 145 6.35 -15.10 -8.31
CA THR A 145 7.55 -14.87 -7.49
C THR A 145 7.27 -15.05 -6.00
N SER A 146 8.11 -15.83 -5.31
CA SER A 146 8.04 -16.01 -3.86
C SER A 146 8.76 -14.87 -3.14
N LEU A 147 8.02 -13.87 -2.65
CA LEU A 147 8.61 -12.69 -1.99
C LEU A 147 8.70 -12.78 -0.47
N GLN A 148 8.20 -13.84 0.13
CA GLN A 148 8.03 -13.89 1.58
C GLN A 148 9.36 -13.83 2.33
N ASN A 149 10.39 -14.47 1.78
CA ASN A 149 11.74 -14.43 2.34
C ASN A 149 12.42 -13.06 2.15
N HIS A 150 11.85 -12.18 1.32
CA HIS A 150 12.37 -10.86 1.02
C HIS A 150 11.75 -9.75 1.86
N PHE A 151 10.54 -9.95 2.39
CA PHE A 151 9.89 -8.95 3.23
C PHE A 151 10.76 -8.64 4.46
N ARG A 152 11.04 -7.36 4.64
CA ARG A 152 11.72 -6.80 5.80
C ARG A 152 10.70 -5.98 6.55
N TRP A 153 10.49 -6.27 7.82
CA TRP A 153 9.47 -5.62 8.63
C TRP A 153 10.09 -4.50 9.49
N THR A 154 9.36 -3.40 9.66
CA THR A 154 9.70 -2.33 10.60
C THR A 154 9.21 -2.67 12.01
N GLN A 155 9.65 -1.90 13.01
CA GLN A 155 9.15 -2.02 14.38
C GLN A 155 7.65 -1.74 14.51
N ASP A 156 7.07 -1.02 13.55
CA ASP A 156 5.64 -0.71 13.47
C ASP A 156 4.82 -1.80 12.75
N ASN A 157 5.40 -2.99 12.53
CA ASN A 157 4.79 -4.12 11.80
C ASN A 157 4.36 -3.78 10.37
N LYS A 158 5.14 -2.93 9.69
CA LYS A 158 4.96 -2.62 8.27
C LYS A 158 6.11 -3.14 7.44
N ILE A 159 5.91 -3.26 6.14
CA ILE A 159 7.01 -3.64 5.26
C ILE A 159 7.92 -2.42 5.09
N ASP A 160 9.19 -2.57 5.49
CA ASP A 160 10.28 -1.67 5.14
C ASP A 160 10.50 -1.81 3.63
N ARG A 161 9.85 -0.91 2.88
CA ARG A 161 9.77 -0.99 1.43
C ARG A 161 11.16 -0.93 0.78
N GLN A 162 12.05 -0.09 1.29
CA GLN A 162 13.41 0.05 0.76
C GLN A 162 14.25 -1.19 1.05
N LYS A 163 14.27 -1.67 2.29
CA LYS A 163 15.05 -2.88 2.61
C LYS A 163 14.51 -4.11 1.91
N THR A 164 13.19 -4.20 1.77
CA THR A 164 12.54 -5.26 0.99
C THR A 164 12.92 -5.18 -0.48
N ALA A 165 12.81 -4.00 -1.11
CA ALA A 165 13.23 -3.81 -2.50
C ALA A 165 14.71 -4.15 -2.70
N LYS A 166 15.59 -3.71 -1.79
CA LYS A 166 17.01 -4.11 -1.82
C LYS A 166 17.18 -5.62 -1.72
N ALA A 167 16.47 -6.30 -0.81
CA ALA A 167 16.56 -7.76 -0.69
C ALA A 167 16.16 -8.46 -2.00
N ILE A 168 15.12 -7.98 -2.68
CA ILE A 168 14.66 -8.54 -3.98
C ILE A 168 15.66 -8.24 -5.10
N ILE A 169 16.22 -7.03 -5.13
CA ILE A 169 17.21 -6.61 -6.12
C ILE A 169 18.50 -7.45 -6.04
N HIS A 170 18.81 -8.01 -4.88
CA HIS A 170 19.99 -8.86 -4.68
C HIS A 170 19.69 -10.37 -4.80
N ASP A 171 18.45 -10.76 -5.11
CA ASP A 171 18.11 -12.17 -5.35
C ASP A 171 18.28 -12.51 -6.83
N ASP A 172 19.26 -13.35 -7.14
CA ASP A 172 19.55 -13.81 -8.51
C ASP A 172 18.47 -14.74 -9.09
N SER A 173 17.52 -15.20 -8.28
CA SER A 173 16.34 -15.91 -8.78
C SER A 173 15.33 -14.99 -9.46
N ILE A 174 15.44 -13.67 -9.25
CA ILE A 174 14.60 -12.66 -9.87
C ILE A 174 15.21 -12.24 -11.21
N ASP A 175 14.35 -12.09 -12.22
CA ASP A 175 14.76 -11.64 -13.55
C ASP A 175 15.55 -10.32 -13.49
N ILE A 176 16.68 -10.27 -14.19
CA ILE A 176 17.60 -9.13 -14.12
C ILE A 176 16.97 -7.83 -14.64
N VAL A 177 16.03 -7.90 -15.57
CA VAL A 177 15.26 -6.75 -16.07
C VAL A 177 14.31 -6.24 -14.99
N ASP A 178 13.61 -7.14 -14.29
CA ASP A 178 12.71 -6.79 -13.20
C ASP A 178 13.49 -6.16 -12.03
N ARG A 179 14.68 -6.71 -11.70
CA ARG A 179 15.62 -6.13 -10.72
C ARG A 179 16.05 -4.72 -11.12
N PHE A 180 16.38 -4.49 -12.39
CA PHE A 180 16.76 -3.16 -12.89
C PHE A 180 15.63 -2.13 -12.77
N ILE A 181 14.40 -2.52 -13.13
CA ILE A 181 13.22 -1.65 -13.01
C ILE A 181 12.95 -1.35 -11.53
N LEU A 182 13.04 -2.33 -10.65
CA LEU A 182 12.83 -2.14 -9.22
C LEU A 182 13.91 -1.22 -8.61
N ALA A 183 15.19 -1.42 -8.95
CA ALA A 183 16.28 -0.54 -8.51
C ALA A 183 16.08 0.91 -8.98
N SER A 184 15.62 1.07 -10.22
CA SER A 184 15.27 2.37 -10.82
C SER A 184 14.13 3.06 -10.08
N GLN A 185 13.08 2.32 -9.70
CA GLN A 185 11.96 2.85 -8.92
C GLN A 185 12.34 3.32 -7.52
N TYR A 186 13.25 2.62 -6.85
CA TYR A 186 13.72 3.04 -5.53
C TYR A 186 14.90 4.03 -5.59
N CYS A 187 15.36 4.39 -6.79
CA CYS A 187 16.50 5.25 -7.03
C CYS A 187 17.81 4.75 -6.39
N PHE A 188 18.02 3.43 -6.37
CA PHE A 188 19.25 2.85 -5.82
C PHE A 188 20.39 2.93 -6.84
N GLN A 189 21.13 4.05 -6.81
CA GLN A 189 22.13 4.41 -7.82
C GLN A 189 23.20 3.33 -8.05
N GLU A 190 23.76 2.79 -6.96
CA GLU A 190 24.81 1.77 -7.02
C GLU A 190 24.27 0.46 -7.62
N ASP A 191 23.09 0.02 -7.17
CA ASP A 191 22.42 -1.17 -7.67
C ASP A 191 22.06 -1.02 -9.16
N VAL A 192 21.58 0.16 -9.58
CA VAL A 192 21.29 0.48 -10.99
C VAL A 192 22.55 0.35 -11.86
N LEU A 193 23.68 0.93 -11.44
CA LEU A 193 24.93 0.82 -12.19
C LEU A 193 25.44 -0.61 -12.27
N SER A 194 25.40 -1.32 -11.13
CA SER A 194 25.84 -2.71 -11.05
C SER A 194 25.01 -3.61 -11.96
N ILE A 195 23.68 -3.50 -11.91
CA ILE A 195 22.78 -4.29 -12.75
C ILE A 195 22.95 -3.91 -14.23
N TRP A 196 23.07 -2.62 -14.53
CA TRP A 196 23.27 -2.15 -15.91
C TRP A 196 24.48 -2.79 -16.57
N GLY A 197 25.59 -2.92 -15.84
CA GLY A 197 26.82 -3.56 -16.35
C GLY A 197 26.69 -5.07 -16.58
N ILE A 198 25.64 -5.70 -16.05
CA ILE A 198 25.38 -7.15 -16.19
C ILE A 198 24.35 -7.42 -17.31
N LEU A 199 23.45 -6.48 -17.62
CA LEU A 199 22.46 -6.62 -18.69
C LEU A 199 23.14 -6.84 -20.05
N ASP A 200 22.65 -7.83 -20.80
CA ASP A 200 23.10 -8.04 -22.18
C ASP A 200 22.56 -6.96 -23.13
N ASP A 201 23.08 -6.91 -24.36
CA ASP A 201 22.71 -5.91 -25.36
C ASP A 201 21.20 -5.92 -25.68
N ALA A 202 20.56 -7.09 -25.72
CA ALA A 202 19.14 -7.22 -26.05
C ALA A 202 18.23 -6.70 -24.92
N GLN A 203 18.62 -6.94 -23.67
CA GLN A 203 17.96 -6.43 -22.47
C GLN A 203 18.19 -4.92 -22.32
N GLN A 204 19.41 -4.47 -22.56
CA GLN A 204 19.77 -3.06 -22.63
C GLN A 204 18.92 -2.31 -23.67
N ASP A 205 18.70 -2.91 -24.84
CA ASP A 205 17.86 -2.36 -25.91
C ASP A 205 16.40 -2.14 -25.49
N ILE A 206 15.87 -2.89 -24.50
CA ILE A 206 14.53 -2.64 -23.93
C ILE A 206 14.41 -1.20 -23.42
N PHE A 207 15.48 -0.67 -22.83
CA PHE A 207 15.49 0.67 -22.23
C PHE A 207 15.94 1.76 -23.19
N GLN A 208 16.46 1.40 -24.35
CA GLN A 208 17.12 2.32 -25.29
C GLN A 208 16.37 2.49 -26.61
N GLY A 209 15.70 1.42 -27.06
CA GLY A 209 14.98 1.37 -28.32
C GLY A 209 13.77 2.31 -28.39
N GLY A 210 13.31 2.56 -29.62
CA GLY A 210 12.37 3.60 -30.06
C GLY A 210 11.11 3.86 -29.22
N ASP A 211 9.92 3.76 -29.82
CA ASP A 211 8.68 4.16 -29.15
C ASP A 211 8.47 3.32 -27.88
N ILE A 212 8.39 3.97 -26.70
CA ILE A 212 8.14 3.33 -25.40
C ILE A 212 6.93 2.40 -25.48
N TRP A 213 5.95 2.70 -26.35
CA TRP A 213 4.80 1.82 -26.55
C TRP A 213 5.16 0.45 -27.11
N VAL A 214 6.16 0.35 -27.98
CA VAL A 214 6.62 -0.93 -28.53
C VAL A 214 7.31 -1.74 -27.44
N ASN A 215 8.12 -1.09 -26.60
CA ASN A 215 8.80 -1.77 -25.49
C ASN A 215 7.84 -2.15 -24.37
N CYS A 216 6.87 -1.29 -24.02
CA CYS A 216 5.76 -1.63 -23.14
C CYS A 216 4.98 -2.83 -23.70
N ALA A 217 4.59 -2.80 -24.98
CA ALA A 217 3.82 -3.87 -25.58
C ALA A 217 4.59 -5.20 -25.56
N ARG A 218 5.89 -5.18 -25.90
CA ARG A 218 6.77 -6.35 -25.85
C ARG A 218 6.91 -6.92 -24.44
N TYR A 219 7.22 -6.07 -23.46
CA TYR A 219 7.33 -6.49 -22.06
C TYR A 219 5.99 -7.04 -21.53
N LEU A 220 4.88 -6.43 -21.92
CA LEU A 220 3.55 -6.92 -21.56
C LEU A 220 3.19 -8.23 -22.25
N GLU A 221 3.63 -8.43 -23.50
CA GLU A 221 3.44 -9.69 -24.22
C GLU A 221 4.26 -10.81 -23.58
N GLU A 222 5.50 -10.54 -23.16
CA GLU A 222 6.34 -11.47 -22.41
C GLU A 222 5.69 -11.86 -21.08
N LEU A 223 5.19 -10.88 -20.31
CA LEU A 223 4.44 -11.15 -19.08
C LEU A 223 3.15 -11.94 -19.35
N ALA A 224 2.39 -11.58 -20.39
CA ALA A 224 1.17 -12.28 -20.77
C ALA A 224 1.45 -13.72 -21.19
N ASN A 225 2.58 -13.98 -21.86
CA ASN A 225 3.01 -15.32 -22.25
C ASN A 225 3.39 -16.16 -21.03
N CYS A 226 4.12 -15.58 -20.06
CA CYS A 226 4.41 -16.24 -18.78
C CYS A 226 3.11 -16.64 -18.06
N CYS A 227 2.13 -15.74 -17.99
CA CYS A 227 0.83 -16.03 -17.35
C CYS A 227 0.00 -17.07 -18.11
N ARG A 228 0.02 -17.07 -19.46
CA ARG A 228 -0.69 -18.05 -20.29
C ARG A 228 -0.19 -19.47 -20.06
N LEU A 229 1.13 -19.65 -19.98
CA LEU A 229 1.75 -20.96 -19.72
C LEU A 229 1.37 -21.55 -18.36
N GLN A 230 0.95 -20.69 -17.41
CA GLN A 230 0.56 -21.09 -16.06
C GLN A 230 -0.95 -21.30 -15.87
N GLY A 231 -1.76 -21.21 -16.93
CA GLY A 231 -3.22 -21.38 -16.85
C GLY A 231 -3.99 -20.17 -16.30
N ASN A 232 -3.30 -19.07 -15.97
CA ASN A 232 -3.89 -17.86 -15.36
C ASN A 232 -4.23 -16.77 -16.40
N GLY A 233 -4.49 -17.15 -17.66
CA GLY A 233 -4.49 -16.23 -18.81
C GLY A 233 -5.59 -15.15 -18.84
N ILE A 234 -6.69 -15.33 -18.10
CA ILE A 234 -7.85 -14.42 -18.16
C ILE A 234 -7.64 -13.15 -17.31
N SER A 235 -6.96 -13.23 -16.17
CA SER A 235 -6.76 -12.06 -15.28
C SER A 235 -5.70 -11.10 -15.79
N PHE A 236 -4.64 -11.59 -16.44
CA PHE A 236 -3.56 -10.71 -16.88
C PHE A 236 -4.01 -9.74 -18.00
N LEU A 237 -4.81 -10.21 -18.97
CA LEU A 237 -5.39 -9.34 -19.99
C LEU A 237 -6.33 -8.27 -19.39
N ALA A 238 -7.02 -8.57 -18.28
CA ALA A 238 -7.83 -7.58 -17.57
C ALA A 238 -6.95 -6.50 -16.90
N ILE A 239 -5.81 -6.89 -16.31
CA ILE A 239 -4.80 -5.96 -15.77
C ILE A 239 -4.20 -5.10 -16.89
N LEU A 240 -3.95 -5.66 -18.08
CA LEU A 240 -3.48 -4.87 -19.23
C LEU A 240 -4.54 -3.90 -19.77
N ASN A 241 -5.81 -4.27 -19.68
CA ASN A 241 -6.90 -3.40 -20.09
C ASN A 241 -7.19 -2.29 -19.07
N ASP A 242 -6.82 -2.50 -17.81
CA ASP A 242 -6.85 -1.47 -16.78
C ASP A 242 -5.94 -0.29 -17.16
N SER A 243 -6.55 0.88 -17.32
CA SER A 243 -5.85 2.11 -17.72
C SER A 243 -4.84 2.54 -16.66
N GLN A 244 -5.13 2.27 -15.39
CA GLN A 244 -4.25 2.62 -14.28
C GLN A 244 -2.97 1.77 -14.29
N SER A 245 -3.09 0.46 -14.53
CA SER A 245 -1.94 -0.44 -14.69
C SER A 245 -1.03 -0.01 -15.84
N ARG A 246 -1.59 0.27 -17.02
CA ARG A 246 -0.80 0.74 -18.17
C ARG A 246 -0.07 2.04 -17.86
N TYR A 247 -0.73 2.93 -17.13
CA TYR A 247 -0.13 4.18 -16.68
C TYR A 247 1.05 3.94 -15.73
N PHE A 248 0.90 3.08 -14.73
CA PHE A 248 1.97 2.74 -13.78
C PHE A 248 3.15 2.04 -14.45
N LEU A 249 2.89 1.07 -15.32
CA LEU A 249 3.97 0.38 -16.05
C LEU A 249 4.74 1.37 -16.92
N ARG A 250 4.03 2.20 -17.68
CA ARG A 250 4.65 3.21 -18.53
C ARG A 250 5.56 4.11 -17.71
N ARG A 251 5.10 4.62 -16.57
CA ARG A 251 5.93 5.45 -15.68
C ARG A 251 7.17 4.72 -15.19
N SER A 252 7.04 3.44 -14.85
CA SER A 252 8.15 2.61 -14.37
C SER A 252 9.21 2.39 -15.45
N LEU A 253 8.79 2.14 -16.69
CA LEU A 253 9.69 1.98 -17.83
C LEU A 253 10.35 3.30 -18.26
N GLU A 254 9.63 4.42 -18.22
CA GLU A 254 10.21 5.75 -18.46
C GLU A 254 11.28 6.09 -17.43
N LEU A 255 11.02 5.76 -16.16
CA LEU A 255 11.99 5.93 -15.10
C LEU A 255 13.22 5.05 -15.32
N ALA A 256 13.04 3.76 -15.59
CA ALA A 256 14.14 2.84 -15.91
C ALA A 256 14.96 3.31 -17.13
N ARG A 257 14.31 3.86 -18.15
CA ARG A 257 14.99 4.47 -19.30
C ARG A 257 15.85 5.68 -18.92
N MET A 258 15.37 6.53 -18.01
CA MET A 258 16.17 7.66 -17.53
C MET A 258 17.43 7.18 -16.80
N TRP A 259 17.28 6.16 -15.96
CA TRP A 259 18.39 5.51 -15.26
C TRP A 259 19.37 4.85 -16.21
N ALA A 260 18.88 4.14 -17.24
CA ALA A 260 19.69 3.56 -18.31
C ALA A 260 20.53 4.61 -19.05
N ASN A 261 19.93 5.75 -19.40
CA ASN A 261 20.63 6.85 -20.06
C ASN A 261 21.74 7.44 -19.18
N TRP A 262 21.48 7.60 -17.88
CA TRP A 262 22.50 8.05 -16.92
C TRP A 262 23.61 7.03 -16.75
N ALA A 263 23.28 5.75 -16.54
CA ALA A 263 24.25 4.68 -16.34
C ALA A 263 25.20 4.53 -17.52
N ARG A 264 24.68 4.69 -18.75
CA ARG A 264 25.49 4.64 -19.97
C ARG A 264 26.32 5.89 -20.22
N ASN A 265 25.68 7.06 -20.20
CA ASN A 265 26.28 8.28 -20.74
C ASN A 265 26.85 9.20 -19.66
N GLY A 266 26.65 8.88 -18.38
CA GLY A 266 26.99 9.76 -17.26
C GLY A 266 26.17 11.06 -17.21
N VAL A 267 25.07 11.15 -17.99
CA VAL A 267 24.25 12.37 -18.09
C VAL A 267 23.53 12.61 -16.76
N GLU A 268 23.72 13.78 -16.18
CA GLU A 268 23.10 14.17 -14.90
C GLU A 268 21.60 13.87 -14.88
N LEU A 269 21.14 13.29 -13.76
CA LEU A 269 19.74 12.94 -13.57
C LEU A 269 18.90 14.19 -13.34
N ASP A 270 17.91 14.39 -14.21
CA ASP A 270 16.85 15.37 -13.98
C ASP A 270 15.90 14.87 -12.88
N TRP A 271 16.17 15.26 -11.64
CA TRP A 271 15.38 14.86 -10.47
C TRP A 271 13.93 15.35 -10.53
N GLU A 272 13.65 16.46 -11.21
CA GLU A 272 12.29 16.95 -11.40
C GLU A 272 11.52 16.02 -12.33
N LYS A 273 12.16 15.58 -13.42
CA LYS A 273 11.57 14.59 -14.31
C LYS A 273 11.43 13.23 -13.63
N ILE A 274 12.41 12.78 -12.84
CA ILE A 274 12.30 11.55 -12.03
C ILE A 274 11.09 11.62 -11.10
N ALA A 275 10.93 12.74 -10.38
CA ALA A 275 9.82 12.94 -9.48
C ALA A 275 8.46 12.78 -10.20
N GLN A 276 8.33 13.26 -11.44
CA GLN A 276 7.09 13.11 -12.22
C GLN A 276 6.68 11.66 -12.49
N TYR A 277 7.65 10.74 -12.57
CA TYR A 277 7.42 9.33 -12.89
C TYR A 277 7.49 8.41 -11.67
N ASN A 278 8.20 8.82 -10.60
CA ASN A 278 8.53 7.96 -9.49
C ASN A 278 7.67 8.21 -8.24
N HIS A 279 6.99 7.16 -7.77
CA HIS A 279 6.18 7.18 -6.56
C HIS A 279 6.74 6.35 -5.40
N LEU A 280 7.85 5.62 -5.57
CA LEU A 280 8.40 4.70 -4.56
C LEU A 280 9.79 5.11 -4.06
N GLY A 281 10.48 6.00 -4.78
CA GLY A 281 11.80 6.53 -4.43
C GLY A 281 11.76 7.91 -3.77
N LEU A 282 10.61 8.30 -3.20
CA LEU A 282 10.40 9.66 -2.70
C LEU A 282 11.46 10.06 -1.66
N GLN A 283 11.89 9.14 -0.81
CA GLN A 283 12.93 9.42 0.17
C GLN A 283 14.29 9.81 -0.44
N THR A 284 14.58 9.31 -1.64
CA THR A 284 15.87 9.50 -2.31
C THR A 284 15.90 10.80 -3.11
N TYR A 285 14.84 11.11 -3.86
CA TYR A 285 14.84 12.28 -4.75
C TYR A 285 14.24 13.53 -4.12
N PHE A 286 13.30 13.41 -3.17
CA PHE A 286 12.60 14.56 -2.62
C PHE A 286 13.53 15.60 -1.95
N PRO A 287 14.57 15.20 -1.19
CA PRO A 287 15.54 16.15 -0.65
C PRO A 287 16.33 16.90 -1.73
N LYS A 288 16.45 16.32 -2.92
CA LYS A 288 17.20 16.87 -4.06
C LYS A 288 16.38 17.87 -4.88
N LEU A 289 15.07 17.97 -4.62
CA LEU A 289 14.20 18.93 -5.28
C LEU A 289 14.36 20.33 -4.65
N GLU A 290 14.30 21.35 -5.50
CA GLU A 290 14.15 22.74 -5.07
C GLU A 290 12.87 22.91 -4.23
N GLN A 291 12.90 23.85 -3.28
CA GLN A 291 11.79 24.11 -2.36
C GLN A 291 10.45 24.33 -3.07
N GLU A 292 10.41 25.17 -4.11
CA GLU A 292 9.18 25.43 -4.88
C GLU A 292 8.65 24.17 -5.57
N LYS A 293 9.57 23.32 -6.03
CA LYS A 293 9.25 22.06 -6.72
C LYS A 293 8.77 20.99 -5.77
N ARG A 294 9.26 20.94 -4.52
CA ARG A 294 8.78 20.00 -3.49
C ARG A 294 7.30 20.17 -3.20
N LEU A 295 6.84 21.42 -3.05
CA LEU A 295 5.41 21.71 -2.85
C LEU A 295 4.59 21.30 -4.06
N LEU A 296 5.02 21.70 -5.27
CA LEU A 296 4.34 21.36 -6.51
C LEU A 296 4.25 19.83 -6.71
N HIS A 297 5.30 19.12 -6.33
CA HIS A 297 5.36 17.66 -6.43
C HIS A 297 4.31 17.00 -5.53
N LEU A 298 4.21 17.42 -4.27
CA LEU A 298 3.18 16.92 -3.35
C LEU A 298 1.76 17.26 -3.81
N LEU A 299 1.56 18.45 -4.39
CA LEU A 299 0.28 18.84 -4.99
C LEU A 299 -0.10 17.94 -6.18
N ARG A 300 0.87 17.48 -6.98
CA ARG A 300 0.61 16.60 -8.14
C ARG A 300 0.12 15.21 -7.75
N TYR A 301 0.49 14.68 -6.57
CA TYR A 301 -0.05 13.40 -6.09
C TYR A 301 -1.55 13.43 -5.79
N HIS A 302 -2.14 14.62 -5.60
CA HIS A 302 -3.58 14.78 -5.41
C HIS A 302 -4.39 14.13 -6.56
N HIS A 303 -3.83 14.00 -7.77
CA HIS A 303 -4.55 13.52 -8.95
C HIS A 303 -4.67 11.99 -9.07
N GLY A 304 -4.70 11.25 -7.96
CA GLY A 304 -5.11 9.84 -7.93
C GLY A 304 -4.04 8.82 -7.54
N ILE A 305 -2.91 9.25 -6.98
CA ILE A 305 -1.92 8.34 -6.38
C ILE A 305 -1.82 8.67 -4.89
N TRP A 306 -2.20 7.71 -4.05
CA TRP A 306 -2.10 7.83 -2.60
C TRP A 306 -0.62 7.84 -2.19
N ILE A 307 -0.16 8.92 -1.57
CA ILE A 307 1.15 8.94 -0.91
C ILE A 307 1.04 8.07 0.35
N ASN A 308 1.98 7.16 0.56
CA ASN A 308 2.01 6.37 1.80
C ASN A 308 2.32 7.28 3.00
N TYR A 309 1.75 6.97 4.17
CA TYR A 309 2.06 7.67 5.43
C TYR A 309 3.54 7.94 5.66
N HIS A 310 4.40 6.93 5.50
CA HIS A 310 5.82 7.09 5.78
C HIS A 310 6.50 8.06 4.81
N GLU A 311 6.03 8.10 3.57
CA GLU A 311 6.53 9.03 2.55
C GLU A 311 6.04 10.45 2.82
N LEU A 312 4.76 10.64 3.17
CA LEU A 312 4.27 11.96 3.53
C LEU A 312 4.95 12.47 4.81
N GLN A 313 5.09 11.63 5.82
CA GLN A 313 5.78 11.99 7.07
C GLN A 313 7.23 12.40 6.79
N PHE A 314 7.94 11.62 5.96
CA PHE A 314 9.28 11.96 5.53
C PHE A 314 9.32 13.30 4.79
N CYS A 315 8.44 13.49 3.80
CA CYS A 315 8.30 14.76 3.09
C CYS A 315 8.13 15.92 4.06
N LEU A 316 7.13 15.83 4.95
CA LEU A 316 6.85 16.87 5.93
C LEU A 316 8.06 17.14 6.84
N SER A 317 8.84 16.11 7.21
CA SER A 317 10.02 16.27 8.07
C SER A 317 11.16 17.09 7.43
N ILE A 318 11.26 17.07 6.10
CA ILE A 318 12.30 17.81 5.35
C ILE A 318 11.87 19.24 5.05
N LEU A 319 10.56 19.49 5.00
CA LEU A 319 10.02 20.80 4.69
C LEU A 319 10.18 21.75 5.88
N ASN A 320 10.50 23.00 5.58
CA ASN A 320 10.51 24.05 6.59
C ASN A 320 9.07 24.38 7.04
N ARG A 321 8.95 25.15 8.13
CA ARG A 321 7.63 25.47 8.74
C ARG A 321 6.67 26.17 7.77
N ASN A 322 7.18 27.01 6.88
CA ASN A 322 6.36 27.73 5.91
C ASN A 322 5.83 26.75 4.84
N GLU A 323 6.70 25.89 4.30
CA GLU A 323 6.32 24.85 3.34
C GLU A 323 5.29 23.87 3.94
N GLN A 324 5.50 23.42 5.18
CA GLN A 324 4.54 22.56 5.89
C GLN A 324 3.19 23.25 6.02
N SER A 325 3.16 24.52 6.47
CA SER A 325 1.91 25.28 6.60
C SER A 325 1.17 25.41 5.26
N GLU A 326 1.89 25.65 4.16
CA GLU A 326 1.28 25.73 2.83
C GLU A 326 0.71 24.40 2.35
N ILE A 327 1.33 23.26 2.69
CA ILE A 327 0.77 21.94 2.39
C ILE A 327 -0.49 21.68 3.20
N LEU A 328 -0.45 21.95 4.50
CA LEU A 328 -1.61 21.77 5.37
C LEU A 328 -2.82 22.59 4.89
N LYS A 329 -2.57 23.79 4.36
CA LYS A 329 -3.59 24.65 3.74
C LYS A 329 -4.14 24.10 2.43
N LYS A 330 -3.26 23.62 1.53
CA LYS A 330 -3.63 23.24 0.16
C LYS A 330 -4.12 21.80 0.05
N LEU A 331 -3.68 20.92 0.94
CA LEU A 331 -3.94 19.47 0.91
C LEU A 331 -4.47 18.93 2.25
N PRO A 332 -5.43 19.58 2.91
CA PRO A 332 -5.87 19.16 4.24
C PRO A 332 -6.45 17.73 4.21
N PHE A 333 -7.23 17.39 3.19
CA PHE A 333 -7.80 16.04 3.04
C PHE A 333 -6.72 14.96 2.87
N GLN A 334 -5.75 15.16 1.99
CA GLN A 334 -4.69 14.16 1.74
C GLN A 334 -3.84 13.94 2.99
N VAL A 335 -3.53 15.02 3.71
CA VAL A 335 -2.80 14.91 4.96
C VAL A 335 -3.59 14.07 5.96
N ILE A 336 -4.88 14.33 6.15
CA ILE A 336 -5.72 13.56 7.09
C ILE A 336 -5.88 12.11 6.64
N ALA A 337 -6.12 11.87 5.36
CA ALA A 337 -6.35 10.53 4.83
C ALA A 337 -5.15 9.60 5.08
N VAL A 338 -3.93 10.17 5.08
CA VAL A 338 -2.71 9.47 5.43
C VAL A 338 -2.68 9.04 6.92
N PHE A 339 -3.27 9.82 7.82
CA PHE A 339 -3.43 9.43 9.23
C PHE A 339 -4.57 8.43 9.46
N LEU A 340 -5.34 8.06 8.43
CA LEU A 340 -6.33 6.98 8.54
C LEU A 340 -5.67 5.59 8.47
N ASP A 341 -4.44 5.48 7.99
CA ASP A 341 -3.72 4.20 7.92
C ASP A 341 -3.31 3.69 9.31
N TRP A 342 -3.28 2.37 9.48
CA TRP A 342 -2.74 1.74 10.69
C TRP A 342 -1.21 1.87 10.71
N PRO A 343 -0.55 2.09 11.88
CA PRO A 343 -1.09 2.29 13.23
C PRO A 343 -1.31 3.77 13.62
N VAL A 344 -1.30 4.70 12.68
CA VAL A 344 -1.10 6.13 12.97
C VAL A 344 -2.38 6.89 13.33
N GLN A 345 -3.52 6.21 13.36
CA GLN A 345 -4.83 6.81 13.62
C GLN A 345 -4.96 7.45 14.99
N GLU A 346 -4.14 7.05 15.97
CA GLU A 346 -4.14 7.69 17.29
C GLU A 346 -3.77 9.17 17.21
N LYS A 347 -2.94 9.56 16.23
CA LYS A 347 -2.53 10.95 15.96
C LYS A 347 -3.52 11.71 15.08
N LEU A 348 -4.50 11.02 14.48
CA LEU A 348 -5.46 11.64 13.55
C LEU A 348 -6.15 12.85 14.17
N LEU A 349 -6.65 12.69 15.40
CA LEU A 349 -7.44 13.74 16.04
C LEU A 349 -6.61 15.00 16.29
N ASP A 350 -5.35 14.86 16.65
CA ASP A 350 -4.46 16.01 16.88
C ASP A 350 -4.16 16.75 15.57
N VAL A 351 -3.99 16.00 14.48
CA VAL A 351 -3.75 16.57 13.16
C VAL A 351 -4.99 17.26 12.60
N VAL A 352 -6.17 16.65 12.79
CA VAL A 352 -7.43 17.23 12.29
C VAL A 352 -7.73 18.56 12.99
N GLU A 353 -7.47 18.70 14.29
CA GLU A 353 -7.65 19.96 15.02
C GLU A 353 -6.86 21.12 14.39
N LEU A 354 -5.67 20.83 13.87
CA LEU A 354 -4.84 21.81 13.16
C LEU A 354 -5.36 22.14 11.75
N LEU A 355 -6.15 21.23 11.16
CA LEU A 355 -6.60 21.29 9.78
C LEU A 355 -8.04 21.79 9.61
N TRP A 356 -8.81 21.92 10.70
CA TRP A 356 -10.17 22.47 10.65
C TRP A 356 -10.30 23.79 9.88
N PRO A 357 -9.39 24.78 10.04
CA PRO A 357 -9.51 26.05 9.32
C PRO A 357 -9.31 25.92 7.80
N TYR A 358 -8.71 24.82 7.34
CA TYR A 358 -8.35 24.59 5.94
C TYR A 358 -9.27 23.57 5.27
N LEU A 359 -9.97 22.75 6.04
CA LEU A 359 -10.94 21.79 5.51
C LEU A 359 -12.15 22.52 4.94
N SER A 360 -12.39 22.35 3.65
CA SER A 360 -13.68 22.67 3.04
C SER A 360 -14.74 21.67 3.48
N GLU A 361 -16.00 22.05 3.33
CA GLU A 361 -17.16 21.18 3.57
C GLU A 361 -17.06 19.89 2.73
N GLN A 362 -16.70 20.02 1.46
CA GLN A 362 -16.52 18.87 0.56
C GLN A 362 -15.38 17.96 1.05
N ASN A 363 -14.22 18.51 1.40
CA ASN A 363 -13.08 17.72 1.88
C ASN A 363 -13.43 16.97 3.17
N PHE A 364 -14.29 17.54 4.01
CA PHE A 364 -14.77 16.91 5.23
C PHE A 364 -15.73 15.75 4.94
N CYS A 365 -16.63 15.91 3.97
CA CYS A 365 -17.47 14.82 3.49
C CYS A 365 -16.64 13.70 2.87
N ASP A 366 -15.73 14.03 1.96
CA ASP A 366 -14.82 13.09 1.31
C ASP A 366 -14.02 12.30 2.36
N LEU A 367 -13.62 12.95 3.46
CA LEU A 367 -12.92 12.30 4.56
C LEU A 367 -13.77 11.19 5.19
N PHE A 368 -15.04 11.45 5.49
CA PHE A 368 -15.91 10.41 6.02
C PHE A 368 -16.15 9.30 5.01
N ASP A 369 -16.29 9.64 3.73
CA ASP A 369 -16.46 8.64 2.69
C ASP A 369 -15.23 7.74 2.61
N VAL A 370 -14.02 8.29 2.72
CA VAL A 370 -12.79 7.47 2.83
C VAL A 370 -12.77 6.64 4.10
N MET A 371 -13.15 7.18 5.26
CA MET A 371 -13.19 6.41 6.51
C MET A 371 -14.19 5.26 6.45
N LEU A 372 -15.37 5.50 5.89
CA LEU A 372 -16.41 4.50 5.68
C LEU A 372 -16.00 3.49 4.59
N PHE A 373 -15.33 3.95 3.52
CA PHE A 373 -14.84 3.07 2.48
C PHE A 373 -13.71 2.17 2.96
N GLN A 374 -12.72 2.70 3.69
CA GLN A 374 -11.67 1.92 4.33
C GLN A 374 -12.26 0.89 5.29
N LYS A 375 -13.30 1.29 6.04
CA LYS A 375 -14.10 0.39 6.88
C LYS A 375 -14.66 -0.79 6.07
N HIS A 376 -15.23 -0.55 4.89
CA HIS A 376 -15.77 -1.59 4.02
C HIS A 376 -14.69 -2.51 3.44
N LEU A 377 -13.59 -1.95 2.93
CA LEU A 377 -12.53 -2.73 2.30
C LEU A 377 -11.78 -3.63 3.29
N PHE A 378 -11.50 -3.12 4.49
CA PHE A 378 -10.58 -3.79 5.42
C PHE A 378 -11.28 -4.49 6.59
N ASN A 379 -12.61 -4.66 6.54
CA ASN A 379 -13.43 -5.50 7.43
C ASN A 379 -13.00 -5.50 8.92
N TRP A 380 -12.68 -4.32 9.48
CA TRP A 380 -12.56 -4.09 10.92
C TRP A 380 -11.62 -5.02 11.71
N ILE A 381 -10.30 -4.94 11.52
CA ILE A 381 -9.42 -5.44 12.58
C ILE A 381 -8.35 -4.43 12.95
N GLY A 382 -8.38 -4.02 14.22
CA GLY A 382 -7.32 -3.24 14.87
C GLY A 382 -7.80 -1.92 15.44
N ASN A 383 -8.64 -1.17 14.72
CA ASN A 383 -9.13 0.13 15.16
C ASN A 383 -10.64 0.25 15.02
N ASP A 384 -11.28 0.71 16.09
CA ASP A 384 -12.68 1.05 16.08
C ASP A 384 -12.85 2.38 15.31
N TYR A 385 -12.88 2.30 13.97
CA TYR A 385 -13.10 3.46 13.10
C TYR A 385 -14.44 4.14 13.41
N ILE A 386 -15.43 3.45 14.00
CA ILE A 386 -16.67 4.09 14.49
C ILE A 386 -16.34 4.92 15.70
N THR A 387 -15.56 4.41 16.66
CA THR A 387 -15.04 5.23 17.76
C THR A 387 -14.23 6.40 17.23
N LEU A 388 -13.41 6.22 16.20
CA LEU A 388 -12.65 7.30 15.58
C LEU A 388 -13.57 8.33 14.92
N VAL A 389 -14.55 7.89 14.13
CA VAL A 389 -15.61 8.71 13.52
C VAL A 389 -16.40 9.45 14.59
N LYS A 390 -16.77 8.81 15.69
CA LYS A 390 -17.48 9.42 16.83
C LYS A 390 -16.61 10.45 17.54
N LYS A 391 -15.33 10.17 17.76
CA LYS A 391 -14.39 11.11 18.37
C LYS A 391 -14.17 12.32 17.46
N LEU A 392 -13.97 12.10 16.16
CA LEU A 392 -13.86 13.13 15.14
C LEU A 392 -15.12 13.98 15.09
N TYR A 393 -16.29 13.34 15.10
CA TYR A 393 -17.59 13.99 15.12
C TYR A 393 -17.78 14.90 16.33
N LYS A 394 -17.42 14.42 17.53
CA LYS A 394 -17.51 15.22 18.77
C LYS A 394 -16.58 16.44 18.78
N ARG A 395 -15.47 16.40 18.05
CA ARG A 395 -14.49 17.49 17.93
C ARG A 395 -14.72 18.39 16.72
N CYS A 396 -15.63 17.99 15.83
CA CYS A 396 -15.93 18.70 14.61
C CYS A 396 -16.56 20.08 14.91
N PRO A 397 -16.05 21.17 14.31
CA PRO A 397 -16.73 22.46 14.34
C PRO A 397 -18.15 22.36 13.78
N PHE A 398 -19.09 23.07 14.42
CA PHE A 398 -20.50 23.05 14.01
C PHE A 398 -20.70 23.40 12.52
N GLU A 399 -19.86 24.30 11.99
CA GLU A 399 -19.90 24.73 10.60
C GLU A 399 -19.71 23.57 9.62
N HIS A 400 -18.83 22.62 9.90
CA HIS A 400 -18.62 21.44 9.06
C HIS A 400 -19.73 20.40 9.24
N TRP A 401 -20.29 20.29 10.45
CA TRP A 401 -21.32 19.29 10.74
C TRP A 401 -22.69 19.60 10.13
N LYS A 402 -23.10 20.88 10.06
CA LYS A 402 -24.47 21.25 9.63
C LYS A 402 -24.85 20.72 8.24
N PHE A 403 -23.87 20.38 7.42
CA PHE A 403 -24.04 19.78 6.08
C PHE A 403 -24.46 18.33 6.14
N ILE A 404 -23.82 17.53 7.00
CA ILE A 404 -24.13 16.11 7.16
C ILE A 404 -25.55 15.91 7.70
N GLY A 405 -26.02 16.81 8.56
CA GLY A 405 -27.38 16.78 9.10
C GLY A 405 -28.47 16.85 8.02
N LYS A 406 -28.25 17.67 6.98
CA LYS A 406 -29.27 17.97 5.95
C LYS A 406 -29.30 16.96 4.81
N ASP A 407 -28.18 16.35 4.50
CA ASP A 407 -28.06 15.47 3.34
C ASP A 407 -28.39 14.01 3.73
N SER A 408 -29.23 13.36 2.93
CA SER A 408 -29.62 11.96 3.10
C SER A 408 -28.52 10.99 2.69
N THR A 409 -27.55 11.43 1.88
CA THR A 409 -26.40 10.61 1.44
C THR A 409 -25.56 10.12 2.62
N TYR A 410 -25.52 10.87 3.73
CA TYR A 410 -24.79 10.49 4.95
C TYR A 410 -25.62 9.67 5.95
N SER A 411 -26.65 8.94 5.49
CA SER A 411 -27.45 8.03 6.33
C SER A 411 -26.58 6.99 7.05
N THR A 412 -25.59 6.42 6.35
CA THR A 412 -24.61 5.47 6.92
C THR A 412 -23.78 6.10 8.04
N LEU A 413 -23.39 7.37 7.89
CA LEU A 413 -22.67 8.10 8.93
C LEU A 413 -23.55 8.40 10.13
N LYS A 414 -24.79 8.87 9.92
CA LYS A 414 -25.79 9.08 10.98
C LYS A 414 -26.00 7.79 11.79
N PHE A 415 -26.12 6.66 11.11
CA PHE A 415 -26.21 5.36 11.75
C PHE A 415 -24.94 5.02 12.54
N ALA A 416 -23.75 5.17 11.94
CA ALA A 416 -22.47 4.93 12.62
C ALA A 416 -22.30 5.76 13.90
N LEU A 417 -22.82 6.99 13.93
CA LEU A 417 -22.79 7.87 15.11
C LEU A 417 -23.73 7.41 16.22
N GLN A 418 -24.90 6.87 15.86
CA GLN A 418 -25.88 6.33 16.82
C GLN A 418 -25.55 4.91 17.29
N TYR A 419 -24.73 4.19 16.52
CA TYR A 419 -24.41 2.79 16.74
C TYR A 419 -23.73 2.53 18.09
N ASP A 420 -24.21 1.58 18.90
CA ASP A 420 -23.54 1.23 20.15
C ASP A 420 -22.29 0.37 19.92
N THR A 421 -21.11 0.92 20.24
CA THR A 421 -19.80 0.27 20.06
C THR A 421 -19.59 -0.93 20.97
N SER A 422 -20.47 -1.20 21.94
CA SER A 422 -20.43 -2.45 22.70
C SER A 422 -20.89 -3.67 21.90
N HIS A 423 -21.51 -3.46 20.74
CA HIS A 423 -22.00 -4.52 19.85
C HIS A 423 -21.15 -4.58 18.56
N PHE A 424 -21.22 -5.73 17.86
CA PHE A 424 -20.60 -5.88 16.54
C PHE A 424 -21.41 -5.15 15.48
N PHE A 425 -20.78 -4.22 14.76
CA PHE A 425 -21.46 -3.44 13.72
C PHE A 425 -22.11 -4.37 12.69
N PRO A 426 -23.44 -4.37 12.52
CA PRO A 426 -24.14 -5.32 11.66
C PRO A 426 -23.68 -5.14 10.22
N ARG A 427 -23.20 -6.22 9.61
CA ARG A 427 -22.68 -6.23 8.24
C ARG A 427 -23.82 -6.12 7.23
N GLU A 428 -24.98 -6.63 7.59
CA GLU A 428 -26.20 -6.63 6.79
C GLU A 428 -26.67 -5.20 6.51
N LEU A 429 -26.38 -4.24 7.38
CA LEU A 429 -26.76 -2.83 7.19
C LEU A 429 -25.88 -2.10 6.17
N THR A 430 -24.62 -2.52 6.04
CA THR A 430 -23.73 -2.09 4.95
C THR A 430 -24.06 -2.72 3.60
N GLU A 431 -24.71 -3.88 3.61
CA GLU A 431 -25.18 -4.57 2.40
C GLU A 431 -26.61 -4.11 2.01
N GLN A 432 -27.42 -3.64 2.97
CA GLN A 432 -28.72 -3.01 2.74
C GLN A 432 -28.60 -1.55 2.28
N SER A 433 -27.47 -0.88 2.52
CA SER A 433 -27.13 0.39 1.86
C SER A 433 -26.68 0.22 0.40
N ASN A 434 -27.00 -0.93 -0.23
CA ASN A 434 -27.06 -1.12 -1.69
C ASN A 434 -28.13 -0.24 -2.35
N ASP A 435 -28.28 1.00 -1.89
CA ASP A 435 -28.76 2.05 -2.75
C ASP A 435 -27.87 2.03 -3.98
N ASP A 436 -28.48 2.08 -5.16
CA ASP A 436 -27.81 2.41 -6.39
C ASP A 436 -26.90 3.64 -6.21
N ASN A 437 -27.12 4.50 -5.20
CA ASN A 437 -26.22 5.56 -4.78
C ASN A 437 -24.84 5.12 -4.28
N PHE A 438 -24.60 3.98 -3.61
CA PHE A 438 -23.24 3.62 -3.15
C PHE A 438 -22.36 3.08 -4.30
N LEU A 439 -22.97 2.32 -5.22
CA LEU A 439 -22.36 1.85 -6.48
C LEU A 439 -22.31 2.96 -7.56
N ALA A 440 -23.33 3.82 -7.64
CA ALA A 440 -23.33 5.05 -8.42
C ALA A 440 -22.41 6.12 -7.82
N PHE A 441 -22.08 6.05 -6.52
CA PHE A 441 -21.04 6.85 -5.89
C PHE A 441 -19.65 6.28 -6.17
N HIS A 442 -19.47 4.96 -6.32
CA HIS A 442 -18.20 4.41 -6.81
C HIS A 442 -17.94 4.72 -8.29
N SER A 443 -18.94 4.46 -9.14
CA SER A 443 -18.88 4.82 -10.56
C SER A 443 -18.96 6.33 -10.77
N GLY A 444 -19.66 7.06 -9.90
CA GLY A 444 -19.83 8.50 -9.89
C GLY A 444 -18.62 9.24 -9.34
N THR A 445 -17.93 8.80 -8.28
CA THR A 445 -16.66 9.40 -7.84
C THR A 445 -15.58 9.18 -8.90
N THR A 446 -15.57 8.01 -9.54
CA THR A 446 -14.71 7.75 -10.71
C THR A 446 -15.12 8.61 -11.91
N ALA A 447 -16.42 8.73 -12.23
CA ALA A 447 -16.95 9.54 -13.33
C ALA A 447 -16.95 11.06 -13.03
N PHE A 448 -16.91 11.47 -11.77
CA PHE A 448 -16.86 12.84 -11.25
C PHE A 448 -15.40 13.33 -11.28
N VAL A 449 -14.46 12.48 -10.85
CA VAL A 449 -13.03 12.68 -11.09
C VAL A 449 -12.73 12.67 -12.61
N ILE A 450 -13.44 11.89 -13.42
CA ILE A 450 -13.28 11.96 -14.89
C ILE A 450 -13.96 13.21 -15.49
N SER A 451 -15.17 13.59 -15.05
CA SER A 451 -15.96 14.67 -15.66
C SER A 451 -15.53 16.08 -15.22
N LYS A 452 -15.14 16.27 -13.96
CA LYS A 452 -14.65 17.53 -13.41
C LYS A 452 -13.27 17.91 -13.97
N TYR A 453 -12.50 16.93 -14.43
CA TYR A 453 -11.13 17.11 -14.93
C TYR A 453 -11.00 16.84 -16.45
N LYS A 454 -12.13 16.77 -17.18
CA LYS A 454 -12.17 16.55 -18.66
C LYS A 454 -11.24 17.51 -19.43
N GLY A 455 -11.12 18.77 -19.00
CA GLY A 455 -10.32 19.78 -19.71
C GLY A 455 -8.82 19.46 -19.77
N ASP A 456 -8.24 19.03 -18.64
CA ASP A 456 -6.81 18.70 -18.56
C ASP A 456 -6.52 17.27 -19.03
N PHE A 457 -7.47 16.36 -18.83
CA PHE A 457 -7.42 14.98 -19.31
C PHE A 457 -7.31 14.89 -20.85
N PHE A 458 -8.05 15.71 -21.59
CA PHE A 458 -7.98 15.72 -23.07
C PHE A 458 -6.70 16.40 -23.59
N ARG A 459 -6.14 17.36 -22.85
CA ARG A 459 -4.90 18.07 -23.25
C ARG A 459 -3.68 17.13 -23.27
N PHE A 460 -3.68 16.11 -22.40
CA PHE A 460 -2.68 15.04 -22.37
C PHE A 460 -2.91 13.93 -23.42
N MET A 461 -4.14 13.76 -23.92
CA MET A 461 -4.53 12.66 -24.83
C MET A 461 -4.51 13.03 -26.33
N LEU A 462 -4.34 14.31 -26.68
CA LEU A 462 -4.32 14.79 -28.07
C LEU A 462 -3.34 14.07 -29.03
N PRO A 463 -2.18 13.54 -28.60
CA PRO A 463 -1.32 12.74 -29.47
C PRO A 463 -1.93 11.41 -29.95
N LEU A 464 -2.94 10.86 -29.27
CA LEU A 464 -3.46 9.51 -29.54
C LEU A 464 -4.39 9.41 -30.75
N ARG A 465 -4.94 10.51 -31.25
CA ARG A 465 -5.93 10.46 -32.36
C ARG A 465 -5.31 10.02 -33.70
N LYS A 466 -4.01 10.22 -33.90
CA LYS A 466 -3.31 9.81 -35.14
C LYS A 466 -2.91 8.33 -35.13
N THR A 467 -2.54 7.78 -33.97
CA THR A 467 -2.09 6.39 -33.84
C THR A 467 -3.26 5.39 -33.87
N PHE A 468 -4.42 5.76 -33.33
CA PHE A 468 -5.62 4.93 -33.33
C PHE A 468 -6.18 4.64 -34.75
N SER A 469 -6.01 5.57 -35.70
CA SER A 469 -6.43 5.41 -37.09
C SER A 469 -5.61 4.34 -37.84
N LEU A 470 -4.32 4.21 -37.50
CA LEU A 470 -3.43 3.27 -38.17
C LEU A 470 -3.60 1.85 -37.64
N TYR A 471 -3.77 1.69 -36.32
CA TYR A 471 -3.91 0.38 -35.67
C TYR A 471 -5.23 -0.33 -36.02
N PHE A 472 -6.32 0.42 -36.21
CA PHE A 472 -7.63 -0.15 -36.59
C PHE A 472 -7.69 -0.61 -38.05
N ARG A 473 -6.88 -0.03 -38.95
CA ARG A 473 -6.89 -0.40 -40.37
C ARG A 473 -6.18 -1.72 -40.65
N THR A 474 -5.23 -2.13 -39.81
CA THR A 474 -4.44 -3.35 -40.03
C THR A 474 -5.10 -4.60 -39.44
N ASN A 475 -5.84 -4.48 -38.33
CA ASN A 475 -6.34 -5.64 -37.58
C ASN A 475 -7.79 -6.08 -37.91
N MET A 476 -8.54 -5.32 -38.72
CA MET A 476 -9.91 -5.69 -39.14
C MET A 476 -9.98 -6.66 -40.33
N ARG A 477 -8.84 -7.15 -40.87
CA ARG A 477 -8.86 -8.17 -41.94
C ARG A 477 -8.94 -9.61 -41.44
N CYS A 478 -8.76 -9.88 -40.15
CA CYS A 478 -8.74 -11.24 -39.61
C CYS A 478 -10.06 -11.71 -38.98
N PHE A 479 -11.12 -10.88 -38.96
CA PHE A 479 -12.38 -11.20 -38.28
C PHE A 479 -13.58 -11.47 -39.20
N CYS A 480 -13.37 -11.63 -40.51
CA CYS A 480 -14.46 -11.95 -41.46
C CYS A 480 -14.41 -13.36 -42.05
N GLN A 481 -13.66 -14.30 -41.47
CA GLN A 481 -13.74 -15.72 -41.84
C GLN A 481 -13.57 -16.63 -40.61
N VAL A 482 -14.61 -16.71 -39.77
CA VAL A 482 -15.00 -17.90 -38.98
C VAL A 482 -16.52 -17.90 -38.88
#